data_AF-H2Z893-F1
#
_entry.id   AF-H2Z893-F1
#
_cell.length_a   1.000
_cell.length_b   1.000
_cell.length_c   1.000
_cell.angle_alpha   90.00
_cell.angle_beta   90.00
_cell.angle_gamma   90.00
#
_symmetry.space_group_name_H-M   'P 1'
#
loop_
_entity.id
_entity.type
_entity.pdbx_description
1 polymer ?
#
loop_
_entity_poly.entity_id
_entity_poly.type
_entity_poly.pdbx_seq_one_letter_code
_entity_poly.pdbx_strand_id
1 'polypeptide(L)'
;KKIAKKAVEAEKPQKKQKELKVLDSKSAQNLSIFLGTLKVPHVEVKTMILGVSAALDESMVNNLLKQLPEQEMITAVAEYKKQYADLVVAEQFLCTLSDIKRLIPKLQHIKFIRQFDEMVGDIKPNIVSVTAACQDILKGTKFKKFLELVLLIGNYMNSGSRNAQTFGFDISYLTKLKDTKNTENTFNMLNFLAGMIEEQKEKRYSEVHGFIADLKHVHKAQRVSGDQLMKSMSQMKAALSLLQKDVEAFSKSKDPEDKFSEVCSISFENFKFYTFLCKNKLSTVGFFFYQQKAVTENQRRKELEEKQKRAKLAKEKAEKEKEERKKRRQPAGVDL
;
A
#
# COMPACT_ATOMS: atom_id res chain seq x y z
N LYS A 1 -47.83 -78.63 14.60
CA LYS A 1 -47.38 -77.33 15.14
C LYS A 1 -46.31 -76.73 14.21
N LYS A 2 -46.72 -75.95 13.20
CA LYS A 2 -45.86 -75.01 12.46
C LYS A 2 -46.38 -73.62 12.81
N ILE A 3 -45.58 -72.82 13.52
CA ILE A 3 -45.90 -71.42 13.78
C ILE A 3 -44.92 -70.60 12.94
N ALA A 4 -45.45 -69.98 11.89
CA ALA A 4 -44.75 -68.98 11.10
C ALA A 4 -44.64 -67.70 11.93
N LYS A 5 -43.42 -67.27 12.26
CA LYS A 5 -43.16 -65.90 12.73
C LYS A 5 -42.84 -65.04 11.50
N LYS A 6 -43.81 -64.23 11.08
CA LYS A 6 -43.57 -63.05 10.22
C LYS A 6 -42.67 -62.09 10.99
N ALA A 7 -41.47 -61.84 10.46
CA ALA A 7 -40.67 -60.70 10.88
C ALA A 7 -41.31 -59.44 10.28
N VAL A 8 -41.66 -58.49 11.13
CA VAL A 8 -42.09 -57.15 10.74
C VAL A 8 -40.81 -56.36 10.48
N GLU A 9 -40.51 -56.06 9.22
CA GLU A 9 -39.49 -55.09 8.87
C GLU A 9 -39.98 -53.70 9.31
N ALA A 10 -39.28 -53.10 10.27
CA ALA A 10 -39.47 -51.71 10.64
C ALA A 10 -38.91 -50.83 9.50
N GLU A 11 -39.80 -50.12 8.79
CA GLU A 11 -39.41 -49.08 7.84
C GLU A 11 -38.53 -48.04 8.55
N LYS A 12 -37.27 -47.93 8.10
CA LYS A 12 -36.43 -46.79 8.45
C LYS A 12 -37.11 -45.52 7.93
N PRO A 13 -37.23 -44.43 8.71
CA PRO A 13 -37.81 -43.20 8.22
C PRO A 13 -36.95 -42.70 7.04
N GLN A 14 -37.50 -42.70 5.83
CA GLN A 14 -36.91 -41.97 4.72
C GLN A 14 -36.85 -40.50 5.12
N LYS A 15 -35.65 -39.98 5.43
CA LYS A 15 -35.45 -38.54 5.58
C LYS A 15 -35.86 -37.89 4.27
N LYS A 16 -37.02 -37.22 4.24
CA LYS A 16 -37.40 -36.33 3.13
C LYS A 16 -36.20 -35.44 2.80
N GLN A 17 -35.74 -35.50 1.56
CA GLN A 17 -34.72 -34.58 1.07
C GLN A 17 -35.31 -33.18 1.17
N LYS A 18 -34.63 -32.31 1.92
CA LYS A 18 -35.02 -30.91 2.05
C LYS A 18 -34.69 -30.19 0.74
N GLU A 19 -35.63 -29.42 0.24
CA GLU A 19 -35.48 -28.65 -0.99
C GLU A 19 -34.92 -27.25 -0.70
N LEU A 20 -34.20 -26.69 -1.67
CA LEU A 20 -33.72 -25.31 -1.64
C LEU A 20 -34.89 -24.35 -1.83
N LYS A 21 -34.95 -23.27 -1.04
CA LYS A 21 -36.02 -22.28 -1.14
C LYS A 21 -35.59 -20.97 -1.80
N VAL A 22 -34.36 -20.55 -1.54
CA VAL A 22 -33.83 -19.25 -1.98
C VAL A 22 -32.50 -19.41 -2.70
N LEU A 23 -31.58 -20.18 -2.14
CA LEU A 23 -30.24 -20.30 -2.72
C LEU A 23 -30.25 -21.13 -4.00
N ASP A 24 -29.43 -20.73 -4.98
CA ASP A 24 -29.10 -21.59 -6.10
C ASP A 24 -28.27 -22.81 -5.64
N SER A 25 -28.31 -23.88 -6.43
CA SER A 25 -27.65 -25.14 -6.10
C SER A 25 -26.15 -25.00 -5.85
N LYS A 26 -25.46 -24.10 -6.58
CA LYS A 26 -24.01 -23.91 -6.46
C LYS A 26 -23.67 -23.17 -5.17
N SER A 27 -24.38 -22.08 -4.85
CA SER A 27 -24.17 -21.34 -3.61
C SER A 27 -24.46 -22.19 -2.37
N ALA A 28 -25.56 -22.95 -2.40
CA ALA A 28 -25.89 -23.87 -1.31
C ALA A 28 -24.87 -25.00 -1.15
N GLN A 29 -24.35 -25.55 -2.25
CA GLN A 29 -23.31 -26.57 -2.21
C GLN A 29 -22.00 -26.01 -1.64
N ASN A 30 -21.57 -24.83 -2.10
CA ASN A 30 -20.35 -24.17 -1.61
C ASN A 30 -20.40 -23.89 -0.10
N LEU A 31 -21.53 -23.34 0.38
CA LEU A 31 -21.76 -23.14 1.81
C LEU A 31 -21.78 -24.45 2.59
N SER A 32 -22.42 -25.50 2.06
CA SER A 32 -22.48 -26.81 2.73
C SER A 32 -21.10 -27.44 2.86
N ILE A 33 -20.26 -27.34 1.83
CA ILE A 33 -18.86 -27.81 1.86
C ILE A 33 -18.09 -27.03 2.93
N PHE A 34 -18.20 -25.70 2.93
CA PHE A 34 -17.53 -24.84 3.91
C PHE A 34 -17.95 -25.19 5.34
N LEU A 35 -19.25 -25.34 5.62
CA LEU A 35 -19.75 -25.70 6.94
C LEU A 35 -19.26 -27.08 7.40
N GLY A 36 -19.16 -28.04 6.47
CA GLY A 36 -18.58 -29.35 6.73
C GLY A 36 -17.10 -29.30 7.14
N THR A 37 -16.34 -28.32 6.63
CA THR A 37 -14.95 -28.07 7.05
C THR A 37 -14.86 -27.29 8.36
N LEU A 38 -15.75 -26.31 8.56
CA LEU A 38 -15.73 -25.44 9.71
C LEU A 38 -16.05 -26.20 11.01
N LYS A 39 -17.05 -27.09 10.98
CA LYS A 39 -17.48 -27.93 12.12
C LYS A 39 -17.81 -27.13 13.40
N VAL A 40 -18.15 -25.85 13.27
CA VAL A 40 -18.62 -24.99 14.37
C VAL A 40 -20.15 -24.85 14.27
N PRO A 41 -20.90 -25.02 15.36
CA PRO A 41 -22.34 -24.75 15.40
C PRO A 41 -22.69 -23.36 14.88
N HIS A 42 -23.79 -23.23 14.12
CA HIS A 42 -24.18 -21.95 13.49
C HIS A 42 -24.38 -20.83 14.52
N VAL A 43 -24.94 -21.17 15.68
CA VAL A 43 -25.15 -20.23 16.80
C VAL A 43 -23.83 -19.75 17.35
N GLU A 44 -22.84 -20.63 17.49
CA GLU A 44 -21.51 -20.27 17.98
C GLU A 44 -20.80 -19.34 16.99
N VAL A 45 -20.94 -19.56 15.67
CA VAL A 45 -20.43 -18.62 14.65
C VAL A 45 -21.07 -17.24 14.81
N LYS A 46 -22.40 -17.17 15.05
CA LYS A 46 -23.10 -15.91 15.32
C LYS A 46 -22.53 -15.22 16.56
N THR A 47 -22.38 -15.93 17.67
CA THR A 47 -21.82 -15.39 18.92
C THR A 47 -20.38 -14.91 18.73
N MET A 48 -19.55 -15.64 17.98
CA MET A 48 -18.18 -15.24 17.67
C MET A 48 -18.13 -13.91 16.88
N ILE A 49 -19.05 -13.72 15.92
CA ILE A 49 -19.12 -12.49 15.12
C ILE A 49 -19.59 -11.31 15.99
N LEU A 50 -20.67 -11.50 16.77
CA LEU A 50 -21.22 -10.48 17.66
C LEU A 50 -20.24 -10.06 18.76
N GLY A 51 -19.48 -11.01 19.29
CA GLY A 51 -18.46 -10.78 20.32
C GLY A 51 -17.07 -10.42 19.79
N VAL A 52 -16.86 -10.38 18.47
CA VAL A 52 -15.54 -10.18 17.84
C VAL A 52 -14.48 -11.13 18.44
N SER A 53 -14.86 -12.40 18.56
CA SER A 53 -14.04 -13.42 19.23
C SER A 53 -12.64 -13.54 18.63
N ALA A 54 -11.64 -13.79 19.47
CA ALA A 54 -10.28 -14.07 19.05
C ALA A 54 -10.17 -15.41 18.28
N ALA A 55 -11.12 -16.34 18.47
CA ALA A 55 -11.19 -17.57 17.69
C ALA A 55 -11.57 -17.34 16.21
N LEU A 56 -12.13 -16.17 15.90
CA LEU A 56 -12.43 -15.76 14.54
C LEU A 56 -11.16 -15.15 13.90
N ASP A 57 -10.27 -16.03 13.44
CA ASP A 57 -9.02 -15.65 12.79
C ASP A 57 -9.24 -15.07 11.38
N GLU A 58 -8.19 -14.49 10.80
CA GLU A 58 -8.29 -13.84 9.49
C GLU A 58 -8.72 -14.80 8.37
N SER A 59 -8.20 -16.04 8.39
CA SER A 59 -8.51 -17.06 7.38
C SER A 59 -9.99 -17.41 7.41
N MET A 60 -10.54 -17.64 8.61
CA MET A 60 -11.94 -17.93 8.83
C MET A 60 -12.83 -16.77 8.39
N VAL A 61 -12.48 -15.51 8.73
CA VAL A 61 -13.25 -14.34 8.27
C VAL A 61 -13.21 -14.20 6.75
N ASN A 62 -12.06 -14.37 6.12
CA ASN A 62 -11.92 -14.32 4.66
C ASN A 62 -12.76 -15.40 3.98
N ASN A 63 -12.75 -16.62 4.52
CA ASN A 63 -13.56 -17.71 4.00
C ASN A 63 -15.05 -17.43 4.19
N LEU A 64 -15.48 -16.92 5.35
CA LEU A 64 -16.87 -16.50 5.56
C LEU A 64 -17.30 -15.45 4.53
N LEU A 65 -16.53 -14.37 4.37
CA LEU A 65 -16.83 -13.31 3.40
C LEU A 65 -16.89 -13.83 1.96
N LYS A 66 -16.10 -14.83 1.60
CA LYS A 66 -16.07 -15.41 0.26
C LYS A 66 -17.26 -16.33 -0.02
N GLN A 67 -17.75 -17.03 0.99
CA GLN A 67 -18.83 -18.04 0.85
C GLN A 67 -20.22 -17.45 1.10
N LEU A 68 -20.32 -16.33 1.80
CA LEU A 68 -21.60 -15.66 2.01
C LEU A 68 -22.16 -15.09 0.69
N PRO A 69 -23.46 -15.28 0.41
CA PRO A 69 -24.12 -14.67 -0.72
C PRO A 69 -24.38 -13.18 -0.46
N GLU A 70 -24.94 -12.50 -1.45
CA GLU A 70 -25.33 -11.08 -1.34
C GLU A 70 -26.38 -10.86 -0.24
N GLN A 71 -26.41 -9.63 0.29
CA GLN A 71 -27.24 -9.27 1.44
C GLN A 71 -28.74 -9.46 1.17
N GLU A 72 -29.18 -9.28 -0.07
CA GLU A 72 -30.56 -9.52 -0.52
C GLU A 72 -30.95 -10.99 -0.32
N MET A 73 -30.09 -11.94 -0.70
CA MET A 73 -30.35 -13.36 -0.52
C MET A 73 -30.39 -13.77 0.94
N ILE A 74 -29.49 -13.23 1.77
CA ILE A 74 -29.51 -13.47 3.23
C ILE A 74 -30.83 -12.98 3.84
N THR A 75 -31.34 -11.86 3.35
CA THR A 75 -32.61 -11.28 3.81
C THR A 75 -33.80 -12.14 3.36
N ALA A 76 -33.80 -12.63 2.12
CA ALA A 76 -34.84 -13.54 1.62
C ALA A 76 -34.89 -14.86 2.39
N VAL A 77 -33.73 -15.44 2.75
CA VAL A 77 -33.69 -16.66 3.59
C VAL A 77 -34.26 -16.40 5.00
N ALA A 78 -34.17 -15.17 5.51
CA ALA A 78 -34.70 -14.81 6.82
C ALA A 78 -36.23 -14.89 6.90
N GLU A 79 -36.95 -14.78 5.78
CA GLU A 79 -38.41 -14.90 5.73
C GLU A 79 -38.87 -16.32 6.09
N TYR A 80 -38.02 -17.32 5.88
CA TYR A 80 -38.29 -18.72 6.17
C TYR A 80 -37.91 -19.15 7.59
N LYS A 81 -37.61 -18.22 8.52
CA LYS A 81 -37.28 -18.52 9.93
C LYS A 81 -38.28 -19.44 10.62
N LYS A 82 -39.58 -19.29 10.33
CA LYS A 82 -40.65 -20.14 10.89
C LYS A 82 -40.58 -21.59 10.41
N GLN A 83 -39.94 -21.84 9.27
CA GLN A 83 -39.77 -23.14 8.65
C GLN A 83 -38.30 -23.61 8.72
N TYR A 84 -37.55 -23.16 9.74
CA TYR A 84 -36.11 -23.46 9.89
C TYR A 84 -35.80 -24.96 9.84
N ALA A 85 -36.67 -25.79 10.44
CA ALA A 85 -36.52 -27.24 10.45
C ALA A 85 -36.58 -27.87 9.04
N ASP A 86 -37.24 -27.21 8.08
CA ASP A 86 -37.41 -27.70 6.71
C ASP A 86 -36.33 -27.17 5.75
N LEU A 87 -35.52 -26.20 6.17
CA LEU A 87 -34.43 -25.63 5.38
C LEU A 87 -33.22 -26.57 5.31
N VAL A 88 -32.52 -26.53 4.17
CA VAL A 88 -31.21 -27.18 4.02
C VAL A 88 -30.17 -26.54 4.94
N VAL A 89 -29.07 -27.24 5.25
CA VAL A 89 -28.04 -26.78 6.20
C VAL A 89 -27.46 -25.41 5.83
N ALA A 90 -27.21 -25.15 4.54
CA ALA A 90 -26.72 -23.86 4.07
C ALA A 90 -27.71 -22.71 4.36
N GLU A 91 -28.99 -22.92 4.08
CA GLU A 91 -30.03 -21.92 4.35
C GLU A 91 -30.29 -21.76 5.85
N GLN A 92 -30.23 -22.84 6.63
CA GLN A 92 -30.26 -22.77 8.10
C GLN A 92 -29.15 -21.87 8.64
N PHE A 93 -27.93 -22.02 8.14
CA PHE A 93 -26.79 -21.17 8.53
C PHE A 93 -27.06 -19.70 8.22
N LEU A 94 -27.50 -19.37 7.00
CA LEU A 94 -27.85 -17.99 6.64
C LEU A 94 -29.02 -17.46 7.47
N CYS A 95 -30.00 -18.30 7.78
CA CYS A 95 -31.13 -17.95 8.62
C CYS A 95 -30.65 -17.54 10.03
N THR A 96 -29.71 -18.27 10.62
CA THR A 96 -29.07 -17.92 11.90
C THR A 96 -28.29 -16.60 11.79
N LEU A 97 -27.49 -16.41 10.74
CA LEU A 97 -26.70 -15.19 10.58
C LEU A 97 -27.50 -13.95 10.18
N SER A 98 -28.70 -14.12 9.60
CA SER A 98 -29.56 -13.01 9.21
C SER A 98 -30.07 -12.16 10.39
N ASP A 99 -29.98 -12.68 11.62
CA ASP A 99 -30.21 -11.89 12.84
C ASP A 99 -29.17 -10.79 13.04
N ILE A 100 -27.97 -10.97 12.48
CA ILE A 100 -26.87 -10.02 12.64
C ILE A 100 -27.10 -8.84 11.71
N LYS A 101 -27.44 -7.70 12.29
CA LYS A 101 -27.54 -6.44 11.54
C LYS A 101 -26.22 -6.07 10.91
N ARG A 102 -26.25 -5.75 9.62
CA ARG A 102 -25.07 -5.33 8.84
C ARG A 102 -23.92 -6.35 8.94
N LEU A 103 -24.25 -7.63 8.76
CA LEU A 103 -23.33 -8.76 8.83
C LEU A 103 -22.05 -8.56 8.01
N ILE A 104 -22.20 -8.22 6.72
CA ILE A 104 -21.05 -8.06 5.80
C ILE A 104 -20.11 -6.93 6.28
N PRO A 105 -20.59 -5.71 6.59
CA PRO A 105 -19.77 -4.68 7.24
C PRO A 105 -19.08 -5.16 8.53
N LYS A 106 -19.79 -5.85 9.44
CA LYS A 106 -19.19 -6.36 10.68
C LYS A 106 -18.03 -7.31 10.38
N LEU A 107 -18.19 -8.26 9.46
CA LEU A 107 -17.13 -9.18 9.05
C LEU A 107 -15.93 -8.46 8.40
N GLN A 108 -16.18 -7.44 7.57
CA GLN A 108 -15.11 -6.61 6.97
C GLN A 108 -14.28 -5.88 8.03
N HIS A 109 -14.92 -5.37 9.09
CA HIS A 109 -14.24 -4.72 10.20
C HIS A 109 -13.50 -5.70 11.10
N ILE A 110 -14.04 -6.91 11.35
CA ILE A 110 -13.30 -7.94 12.08
C ILE A 110 -12.06 -8.35 11.29
N LYS A 111 -12.17 -8.53 9.97
CA LYS A 111 -11.02 -8.77 9.10
C LYS A 111 -9.96 -7.67 9.27
N PHE A 112 -10.36 -6.40 9.21
CA PHE A 112 -9.44 -5.28 9.41
C PHE A 112 -8.75 -5.33 10.78
N ILE A 113 -9.49 -5.63 11.85
CA ILE A 113 -8.92 -5.78 13.20
C ILE A 113 -7.88 -6.90 13.23
N ARG A 114 -8.13 -8.04 12.57
CA ARG A 114 -7.18 -9.17 12.52
C ARG A 114 -5.92 -8.86 11.70
N GLN A 115 -6.07 -8.05 10.64
CA GLN A 115 -4.96 -7.68 9.75
C GLN A 115 -4.14 -6.48 10.25
N PHE A 116 -4.62 -5.74 11.26
CA PHE A 116 -4.00 -4.48 11.64
C PHE A 116 -2.54 -4.63 12.06
N ASP A 117 -2.23 -5.65 12.86
CA ASP A 117 -0.87 -5.90 13.35
C ASP A 117 0.10 -6.25 12.22
N GLU A 118 -0.34 -7.02 11.22
CA GLU A 118 0.43 -7.30 10.01
C GLU A 118 0.68 -6.01 9.20
N MET A 119 -0.36 -5.22 8.98
CA MET A 119 -0.21 -3.93 8.29
C MET A 119 0.77 -2.99 9.01
N VAL A 120 0.77 -2.97 10.34
CA VAL A 120 1.75 -2.22 11.14
C VAL A 120 3.14 -2.84 11.01
N GLY A 121 3.23 -4.17 11.03
CA GLY A 121 4.47 -4.93 10.84
C GLY A 121 5.16 -4.64 9.50
N ASP A 122 4.38 -4.42 8.44
CA ASP A 122 4.88 -4.06 7.12
C ASP A 122 5.33 -2.59 7.02
N ILE A 123 4.61 -1.69 7.69
CA ILE A 123 4.84 -0.25 7.58
C ILE A 123 5.98 0.22 8.50
N LYS A 124 6.00 -0.26 9.75
CA LYS A 124 6.88 0.26 10.81
C LYS A 124 8.38 0.13 10.47
N PRO A 125 8.91 -1.01 10.00
CA PRO A 125 10.33 -1.15 9.68
C PRO A 125 10.79 -0.20 8.56
N ASN A 126 9.91 0.05 7.60
CA ASN A 126 10.15 0.98 6.49
C ASN A 126 10.25 2.42 7.00
N ILE A 127 9.30 2.86 7.83
CA ILE A 127 9.35 4.19 8.46
C ILE A 127 10.62 4.34 9.31
N VAL A 128 10.94 3.34 10.13
CA VAL A 128 12.14 3.38 11.00
C VAL A 128 13.41 3.49 10.18
N SER A 129 13.56 2.68 9.13
CA SER A 129 14.75 2.68 8.27
C SER A 129 14.96 4.02 7.60
N VAL A 130 13.91 4.60 7.03
CA VAL A 130 13.98 5.89 6.34
C VAL A 130 14.19 7.04 7.34
N THR A 131 13.52 7.02 8.50
CA THR A 131 13.73 8.02 9.56
C THR A 131 15.17 8.00 10.06
N ALA A 132 15.73 6.82 10.29
CA ALA A 132 17.10 6.66 10.74
C ALA A 132 18.11 7.16 9.69
N ALA A 133 17.90 6.82 8.41
CA ALA A 133 18.75 7.33 7.32
C ALA A 133 18.70 8.86 7.20
N CYS A 134 17.53 9.48 7.34
CA CYS A 134 17.42 10.94 7.37
C CYS A 134 18.16 11.55 8.57
N GLN A 135 18.12 10.89 9.73
CA GLN A 135 18.87 11.34 10.90
C GLN A 135 20.38 11.24 10.70
N ASP A 136 20.86 10.12 10.14
CA ASP A 136 22.28 9.94 9.80
C ASP A 136 22.77 11.07 8.88
N ILE A 137 22.00 11.41 7.84
CA ILE A 137 22.33 12.48 6.88
C ILE A 137 22.29 13.86 7.55
N LEU A 138 21.22 14.18 8.27
CA LEU A 138 21.00 15.52 8.85
C LEU A 138 21.95 15.82 10.02
N LYS A 139 22.30 14.81 10.81
CA LYS A 139 23.17 14.96 11.98
C LYS A 139 24.64 14.63 11.66
N GLY A 140 24.93 13.95 10.56
CA GLY A 140 26.28 13.57 10.16
C GLY A 140 27.16 14.78 9.87
N THR A 141 28.01 15.15 10.83
CA THR A 141 28.95 16.27 10.70
C THR A 141 30.01 16.00 9.65
N LYS A 142 30.55 14.77 9.61
CA LYS A 142 31.55 14.37 8.62
C LYS A 142 31.01 14.39 7.20
N PHE A 143 29.75 14.00 7.01
CA PHE A 143 29.11 14.08 5.70
C PHE A 143 28.92 15.54 5.26
N LYS A 144 28.57 16.45 6.17
CA LYS A 144 28.53 17.89 5.85
C LYS A 144 29.89 18.42 5.43
N LYS A 145 30.97 18.01 6.11
CA LYS A 145 32.35 18.36 5.74
C LYS A 145 32.76 17.79 4.38
N PHE A 146 32.30 16.58 4.05
CA PHE A 146 32.45 16.05 2.69
C PHE A 146 31.75 16.93 1.65
N LEU A 147 30.51 17.38 1.90
CA LEU A 147 29.79 18.28 0.99
C LEU A 147 30.50 19.64 0.83
N GLU A 148 31.03 20.21 1.91
CA GLU A 148 31.86 21.44 1.87
C GLU A 148 33.10 21.26 0.98
N LEU A 149 33.78 20.11 1.11
CA LEU A 149 34.95 19.79 0.30
C LEU A 149 34.59 19.65 -1.20
N VAL A 150 33.49 18.95 -1.51
CA VAL A 150 33.00 18.83 -2.90
C VAL A 150 32.65 20.20 -3.48
N LEU A 151 32.01 21.08 -2.69
CA LEU A 151 31.68 22.44 -3.10
C LEU A 151 32.94 23.27 -3.38
N LEU A 152 33.94 23.18 -2.50
CA LEU A 152 35.21 23.88 -2.64
C LEU A 152 35.92 23.50 -3.94
N ILE A 153 36.08 22.19 -4.20
CA ILE A 153 36.73 21.73 -5.43
C ILE A 153 35.89 22.08 -6.65
N GLY A 154 34.57 21.90 -6.59
CA GLY A 154 33.67 22.28 -7.68
C GLY A 154 33.78 23.76 -8.05
N ASN A 155 33.83 24.65 -7.06
CA ASN A 155 34.03 26.09 -7.29
C ASN A 155 35.41 26.39 -7.86
N TYR A 156 36.46 25.73 -7.37
CA TYR A 156 37.81 25.91 -7.90
C TYR A 156 37.90 25.49 -9.38
N MET A 157 37.39 24.30 -9.72
CA MET A 157 37.42 23.77 -11.08
C MET A 157 36.57 24.57 -12.07
N ASN A 158 35.45 25.14 -11.61
CA ASN A 158 34.54 25.92 -12.47
C ASN A 158 34.88 27.42 -12.48
N SER A 159 36.05 27.83 -11.96
CA SER A 159 36.50 29.22 -11.94
C SER A 159 36.45 29.85 -13.34
N GLY A 160 35.88 31.05 -13.45
CA GLY A 160 35.72 31.76 -14.74
C GLY A 160 34.51 31.31 -15.57
N SER A 161 33.73 30.33 -15.12
CA SER A 161 32.46 29.93 -15.75
C SER A 161 31.25 30.55 -15.04
N ARG A 162 30.07 30.44 -15.67
CA ARG A 162 28.77 30.80 -15.05
C ARG A 162 28.46 29.99 -13.77
N ASN A 163 29.12 28.85 -13.57
CA ASN A 163 28.95 27.99 -12.41
C ASN A 163 30.04 28.24 -11.33
N ALA A 164 30.86 29.28 -11.47
CA ALA A 164 31.79 29.69 -10.42
C ALA A 164 31.03 30.28 -9.22
N GLN A 165 31.65 30.24 -8.03
CA GLN A 165 31.15 30.87 -6.79
C GLN A 165 29.75 30.42 -6.35
N THR A 166 29.41 29.15 -6.57
CA THR A 166 28.16 28.59 -6.06
C THR A 166 28.21 28.39 -4.54
N PHE A 167 27.07 28.61 -3.87
CA PHE A 167 26.93 28.40 -2.42
C PHE A 167 26.51 26.97 -2.05
N GLY A 168 26.13 26.17 -3.03
CA GLY A 168 25.67 24.80 -2.84
C GLY A 168 25.35 24.14 -4.17
N PHE A 169 25.15 22.83 -4.11
CA PHE A 169 24.79 22.00 -5.25
C PHE A 169 23.65 21.05 -4.86
N ASP A 170 22.89 20.61 -5.85
CA ASP A 170 21.89 19.57 -5.66
C ASP A 170 22.57 18.24 -5.31
N ILE A 171 22.09 17.52 -4.30
CA ILE A 171 22.73 16.29 -3.80
C ILE A 171 22.91 15.21 -4.89
N SER A 172 22.09 15.22 -5.94
CA SER A 172 22.26 14.33 -7.09
C SER A 172 23.61 14.53 -7.81
N TYR A 173 24.23 15.70 -7.67
CA TYR A 173 25.56 16.00 -8.21
C TYR A 173 26.64 15.04 -7.69
N LEU A 174 26.48 14.49 -6.47
CA LEU A 174 27.42 13.49 -5.95
C LEU A 174 27.56 12.28 -6.87
N THR A 175 26.49 11.91 -7.59
CA THR A 175 26.52 10.79 -8.55
C THR A 175 27.32 11.10 -9.82
N LYS A 176 27.59 12.38 -10.08
CA LYS A 176 28.30 12.91 -11.26
C LYS A 176 29.80 13.11 -11.02
N LEU A 177 30.28 12.94 -9.79
CA LEU A 177 31.72 13.05 -9.49
C LEU A 177 32.57 12.04 -10.27
N LYS A 178 31.97 10.94 -10.73
CA LYS A 178 32.65 9.95 -11.60
C LYS A 178 32.77 10.40 -13.06
N ASP A 179 32.00 11.41 -13.48
CA ASP A 179 31.91 11.83 -14.87
C ASP A 179 33.05 12.79 -15.23
N THR A 180 33.61 13.51 -14.25
CA THR A 180 34.80 14.36 -14.41
C THR A 180 36.06 13.52 -14.30
N LYS A 181 36.79 13.39 -15.41
CA LYS A 181 38.00 12.56 -15.53
C LYS A 181 39.25 13.40 -15.74
N ASN A 182 40.40 12.83 -15.42
CA ASN A 182 41.70 13.37 -15.83
C ASN A 182 41.87 13.27 -17.36
N THR A 183 42.87 13.96 -17.90
CA THR A 183 43.17 14.00 -19.34
C THR A 183 43.35 12.61 -19.97
N GLU A 184 43.86 11.65 -19.20
CA GLU A 184 44.14 10.28 -19.64
C GLU A 184 42.94 9.33 -19.48
N ASN A 185 41.82 9.78 -18.91
CA ASN A 185 40.64 8.96 -18.58
C ASN A 185 40.89 7.77 -17.64
N THR A 186 42.02 7.75 -16.94
CA THR A 186 42.41 6.70 -15.98
C THR A 186 41.88 6.95 -14.57
N PHE A 187 41.57 8.21 -14.24
CA PHE A 187 41.18 8.62 -12.90
C PHE A 187 40.04 9.64 -12.96
N ASN A 188 39.14 9.62 -11.98
CA ASN A 188 38.01 10.55 -11.91
C ASN A 188 38.00 11.35 -10.60
N MET A 189 37.18 12.39 -10.54
CA MET A 189 37.10 13.30 -9.38
C MET A 189 36.68 12.56 -8.11
N LEU A 190 35.85 11.52 -8.20
CA LEU A 190 35.52 10.69 -7.04
C LEU A 190 36.75 9.92 -6.52
N ASN A 191 37.53 9.31 -7.40
CA ASN A 191 38.77 8.62 -7.01
C ASN A 191 39.78 9.60 -6.40
N PHE A 192 39.88 10.81 -6.96
CA PHE A 192 40.73 11.88 -6.44
C PHE A 192 40.35 12.30 -5.02
N LEU A 193 39.06 12.58 -4.81
CA LEU A 193 38.53 12.90 -3.50
C LEU A 193 38.78 11.78 -2.48
N ALA A 194 38.52 10.54 -2.86
CA ALA A 194 38.72 9.38 -1.99
C ALA A 194 40.19 9.20 -1.60
N GLY A 195 41.10 9.25 -2.58
CA GLY A 195 42.55 9.15 -2.33
C GLY A 195 43.07 10.29 -1.46
N MET A 196 42.69 11.52 -1.77
CA MET A 196 43.09 12.71 -1.01
C MET A 196 42.61 12.65 0.46
N ILE A 197 41.37 12.21 0.70
CA ILE A 197 40.84 12.01 2.06
C ILE A 197 41.62 10.93 2.79
N GLU A 198 41.91 9.80 2.13
CA GLU A 198 42.62 8.66 2.73
C GLU A 198 44.06 9.01 3.09
N GLU A 199 44.80 9.66 2.17
CA GLU A 199 46.21 10.04 2.35
C GLU A 199 46.41 11.04 3.50
N GLN A 200 45.45 11.94 3.71
CA GLN A 200 45.53 12.99 4.74
C GLN A 200 44.55 12.79 5.90
N LYS A 201 44.05 11.56 6.10
CA LYS A 201 43.05 11.23 7.11
C LYS A 201 43.49 11.53 8.55
N GLU A 202 44.79 11.44 8.84
CA GLU A 202 45.35 11.70 10.17
C GLU A 202 45.68 13.18 10.41
N LYS A 203 45.63 14.01 9.34
CA LYS A 203 46.04 15.42 9.39
C LYS A 203 44.88 16.34 9.02
N ARG A 204 44.65 16.56 7.72
CA ARG A 204 43.71 17.58 7.21
C ARG A 204 42.28 17.10 7.05
N TYR A 205 42.05 15.80 6.84
CA TYR A 205 40.72 15.27 6.52
C TYR A 205 40.18 14.29 7.56
N SER A 206 40.66 14.36 8.81
CA SER A 206 40.15 13.55 9.93
C SER A 206 38.66 13.78 10.20
N GLU A 207 38.19 15.01 9.97
CA GLU A 207 36.78 15.42 10.10
C GLU A 207 35.87 14.93 8.95
N VAL A 208 36.44 14.41 7.87
CA VAL A 208 35.69 13.85 6.72
C VAL A 208 35.80 12.33 6.68
N HIS A 209 36.97 11.80 7.05
CA HIS A 209 37.29 10.39 6.95
C HIS A 209 36.29 9.50 7.73
N GLY A 210 35.85 8.43 7.07
CA GLY A 210 34.91 7.46 7.63
C GLY A 210 33.45 7.92 7.68
N PHE A 211 33.06 9.04 7.04
CA PHE A 211 31.67 9.51 7.06
C PHE A 211 30.66 8.45 6.57
N ILE A 212 31.08 7.53 5.70
CA ILE A 212 30.22 6.43 5.20
C ILE A 212 29.75 5.53 6.36
N ALA A 213 30.59 5.32 7.38
CA ALA A 213 30.22 4.54 8.56
C ALA A 213 29.11 5.22 9.39
N ASP A 214 29.06 6.56 9.36
CA ASP A 214 28.02 7.34 10.03
C ASP A 214 26.68 7.27 9.26
N LEU A 215 26.70 6.88 7.98
CA LEU A 215 25.53 6.73 7.09
C LEU A 215 24.97 5.29 7.04
N LYS A 216 25.08 4.55 8.14
CA LYS A 216 24.77 3.10 8.22
C LYS A 216 23.34 2.71 7.85
N HIS A 217 22.35 3.60 8.01
CA HIS A 217 20.95 3.29 7.69
C HIS A 217 20.56 3.58 6.24
N VAL A 218 21.38 4.34 5.50
CA VAL A 218 21.06 4.77 4.12
C VAL A 218 20.82 3.57 3.20
N HIS A 219 21.63 2.52 3.29
CA HIS A 219 21.46 1.31 2.47
C HIS A 219 20.15 0.55 2.76
N LYS A 220 19.68 0.54 4.02
CA LYS A 220 18.38 -0.05 4.37
C LYS A 220 17.24 0.79 3.81
N ALA A 221 17.34 2.12 3.95
CA ALA A 221 16.33 3.05 3.43
C ALA A 221 16.22 3.02 1.90
N GLN A 222 17.31 2.77 1.17
CA GLN A 222 17.30 2.65 -0.30
C GLN A 222 16.35 1.56 -0.81
N ARG A 223 16.12 0.51 -0.02
CA ARG A 223 15.23 -0.61 -0.40
C ARG A 223 13.75 -0.29 -0.17
N VAL A 224 13.44 0.83 0.50
CA VAL A 224 12.08 1.21 0.85
C VAL A 224 11.44 1.95 -0.33
N SER A 225 10.35 1.40 -0.85
CA SER A 225 9.52 2.09 -1.84
C SER A 225 8.62 3.12 -1.16
N GLY A 226 8.88 4.40 -1.39
CA GLY A 226 8.04 5.49 -0.86
C GLY A 226 6.59 5.42 -1.35
N ASP A 227 6.36 5.00 -2.60
CA ASP A 227 5.00 4.87 -3.14
C ASP A 227 4.22 3.72 -2.50
N GLN A 228 4.86 2.57 -2.29
CA GLN A 228 4.23 1.45 -1.58
C GLN A 228 3.92 1.81 -0.13
N LEU A 229 4.85 2.48 0.56
CA LEU A 229 4.66 2.93 1.93
C LEU A 229 3.46 3.90 2.04
N MET A 230 3.36 4.87 1.14
CA MET A 230 2.24 5.81 1.09
C MET A 230 0.91 5.13 0.76
N LYS A 231 0.92 4.13 -0.11
CA LYS A 231 -0.27 3.32 -0.44
C LYS A 231 -0.75 2.53 0.77
N SER A 232 0.12 1.79 1.44
CA SER A 232 -0.22 1.03 2.66
C SER A 232 -0.75 1.94 3.76
N MET A 233 -0.12 3.10 3.98
CA MET A 233 -0.61 4.11 4.94
C MET A 233 -2.00 4.65 4.59
N SER A 234 -2.26 4.89 3.30
CA SER A 234 -3.56 5.38 2.84
C SER A 234 -4.65 4.33 3.00
N GLN A 235 -4.35 3.06 2.72
CA GLN A 235 -5.26 1.93 2.93
C GLN A 235 -5.61 1.77 4.42
N MET A 236 -4.60 1.77 5.29
CA MET A 236 -4.80 1.69 6.75
C MET A 236 -5.67 2.86 7.27
N LYS A 237 -5.42 4.08 6.79
CA LYS A 237 -6.21 5.27 7.16
C LYS A 237 -7.66 5.17 6.67
N ALA A 238 -7.87 4.70 5.44
CA ALA A 238 -9.21 4.55 4.87
C ALA A 238 -10.03 3.51 5.64
N ALA A 239 -9.43 2.36 5.95
CA ALA A 239 -10.06 1.31 6.75
C ALA A 239 -10.40 1.80 8.16
N LEU A 240 -9.48 2.52 8.82
CA LEU A 240 -9.72 3.10 10.14
C LEU A 240 -10.85 4.15 10.12
N SER A 241 -10.92 5.00 9.08
CA SER A 241 -11.98 5.99 8.94
C SER A 241 -13.34 5.34 8.69
N LEU A 242 -13.38 4.23 7.94
CA LEU A 242 -14.60 3.46 7.73
C LEU A 242 -15.07 2.81 9.04
N LEU A 243 -14.15 2.19 9.80
CA LEU A 243 -14.42 1.63 11.11
C LEU A 243 -15.03 2.67 12.05
N GLN A 244 -14.47 3.88 12.11
CA GLN A 244 -15.00 4.97 12.93
C GLN A 244 -16.48 5.28 12.62
N LYS A 245 -16.78 5.53 11.34
CA LYS A 245 -18.14 5.87 10.88
C LYS A 245 -19.14 4.76 11.20
N ASP A 246 -18.71 3.52 11.01
CA ASP A 246 -19.58 2.37 11.16
C ASP A 246 -19.80 1.97 12.62
N VAL A 247 -18.79 2.12 13.49
CA VAL A 247 -18.92 1.90 14.94
C VAL A 247 -19.98 2.81 15.54
N GLU A 248 -20.01 4.09 15.15
CA GLU A 248 -21.05 5.04 15.54
C GLU A 248 -22.44 4.56 15.09
N ALA A 249 -22.55 4.03 13.87
CA ALA A 249 -23.79 3.49 13.34
C ALA A 249 -24.23 2.17 14.01
N PHE A 250 -23.29 1.33 14.47
CA PHE A 250 -23.56 0.05 15.13
C PHE A 250 -23.93 0.19 16.62
N SER A 251 -23.57 1.30 17.27
CA SER A 251 -23.81 1.57 18.70
C SER A 251 -25.29 1.52 19.14
N LYS A 252 -26.23 1.38 18.19
CA LYS A 252 -27.69 1.33 18.42
C LYS A 252 -28.27 -0.08 18.53
N SER A 253 -27.45 -1.12 18.68
CA SER A 253 -27.93 -2.49 18.86
C SER A 253 -28.59 -2.66 20.22
N LYS A 254 -29.76 -3.32 20.27
CA LYS A 254 -30.49 -3.66 21.51
C LYS A 254 -30.17 -5.08 21.99
N ASP A 255 -29.33 -5.80 21.25
CA ASP A 255 -28.96 -7.19 21.54
C ASP A 255 -27.83 -7.21 22.59
N PRO A 256 -28.06 -7.76 23.80
CA PRO A 256 -27.02 -7.86 24.83
C PRO A 256 -25.81 -8.70 24.43
N GLU A 257 -25.94 -9.59 23.44
CA GLU A 257 -24.84 -10.40 22.93
C GLU A 257 -23.96 -9.65 21.91
N ASP A 258 -24.45 -8.52 21.36
CA ASP A 258 -23.74 -7.72 20.35
C ASP A 258 -22.73 -6.76 20.99
N LYS A 259 -21.58 -7.31 21.40
CA LYS A 259 -20.43 -6.56 21.94
C LYS A 259 -19.57 -5.89 20.88
N PHE A 260 -19.98 -5.95 19.62
CA PHE A 260 -19.19 -5.48 18.48
C PHE A 260 -18.75 -4.02 18.62
N SER A 261 -19.68 -3.12 18.97
CA SER A 261 -19.39 -1.68 19.06
C SER A 261 -18.36 -1.38 20.16
N GLU A 262 -18.44 -2.07 21.30
CA GLU A 262 -17.50 -1.94 22.40
C GLU A 262 -16.08 -2.38 21.99
N VAL A 263 -15.95 -3.60 21.45
CA VAL A 263 -14.65 -4.16 21.05
C VAL A 263 -14.01 -3.34 19.92
N CYS A 264 -14.81 -2.93 18.93
CA CYS A 264 -14.33 -2.10 17.84
C CYS A 264 -13.93 -0.69 18.30
N SER A 265 -14.60 -0.10 19.29
CA SER A 265 -14.23 1.21 19.84
C SER A 265 -12.86 1.16 20.54
N ILE A 266 -12.60 0.12 21.33
CA ILE A 266 -11.30 -0.10 21.97
C ILE A 266 -10.21 -0.27 20.91
N SER A 267 -10.47 -1.12 19.91
CA SER A 267 -9.54 -1.36 18.81
C SER A 267 -9.28 -0.07 18.02
N PHE A 268 -10.32 0.72 17.76
CA PHE A 268 -10.23 1.99 17.04
C PHE A 268 -9.28 2.98 17.73
N GLU A 269 -9.38 3.20 19.03
CA GLU A 269 -8.50 4.14 19.73
C GLU A 269 -7.03 3.67 19.70
N ASN A 270 -6.78 2.36 19.87
CA ASN A 270 -5.44 1.79 19.71
C ASN A 270 -4.89 2.02 18.28
N PHE A 271 -5.70 1.72 17.26
CA PHE A 271 -5.30 1.84 15.87
C PHE A 271 -5.08 3.30 15.44
N LYS A 272 -5.91 4.21 15.95
CA LYS A 272 -5.80 5.66 15.77
C LYS A 272 -4.49 6.20 16.34
N PHE A 273 -4.08 5.74 17.52
CA PHE A 273 -2.79 6.11 18.10
C PHE A 273 -1.63 5.64 17.21
N TYR A 274 -1.62 4.38 16.77
CA TYR A 274 -0.56 3.85 15.90
C TYR A 274 -0.49 4.54 14.54
N THR A 275 -1.63 4.76 13.89
CA THR A 275 -1.69 5.48 12.61
C THR A 275 -1.20 6.91 12.74
N PHE A 276 -1.53 7.60 13.85
CA PHE A 276 -1.02 8.93 14.16
C PHE A 276 0.50 8.94 14.34
N LEU A 277 1.07 8.00 15.11
CA LEU A 277 2.52 7.89 15.29
C LEU A 277 3.24 7.66 13.96
N CYS A 278 2.74 6.73 13.14
CA CYS A 278 3.30 6.45 11.82
C CYS A 278 3.27 7.70 10.94
N LYS A 279 2.13 8.40 10.90
CA LYS A 279 1.97 9.65 10.12
C LYS A 279 2.94 10.74 10.57
N ASN A 280 3.16 10.94 11.86
CA ASN A 280 4.07 11.97 12.36
C ASN A 280 5.54 11.66 12.05
N LYS A 281 5.95 10.39 12.16
CA LYS A 281 7.30 9.99 11.73
C LYS A 281 7.46 10.17 10.22
N LEU A 282 6.45 9.79 9.45
CA LEU A 282 6.40 10.01 8.01
C LEU A 282 6.35 11.47 7.61
N SER A 283 5.76 12.38 8.38
CA SER A 283 5.74 13.82 8.02
C SER A 283 7.09 14.47 8.26
N THR A 284 7.81 14.06 9.31
CA THR A 284 9.18 14.52 9.59
C THR A 284 10.14 14.09 8.49
N VAL A 285 9.94 12.89 7.94
CA VAL A 285 10.70 12.39 6.78
C VAL A 285 10.09 12.82 5.44
N GLY A 286 8.81 13.18 5.46
CA GLY A 286 7.97 13.45 4.31
C GLY A 286 8.47 14.62 3.51
N PHE A 287 9.14 15.60 4.14
CA PHE A 287 9.82 16.67 3.40
C PHE A 287 10.74 16.12 2.30
N PHE A 288 11.51 15.06 2.56
CA PHE A 288 12.38 14.44 1.56
C PHE A 288 11.59 13.72 0.47
N PHE A 289 10.52 12.99 0.81
CA PHE A 289 9.71 12.28 -0.17
C PHE A 289 8.84 13.22 -1.03
N TYR A 290 8.26 14.27 -0.43
CA TYR A 290 7.51 15.30 -1.13
C TYR A 290 8.42 16.15 -2.00
N GLN A 291 9.64 16.48 -1.54
CA GLN A 291 10.66 17.05 -2.42
C GLN A 291 10.98 16.12 -3.57
N GLN A 292 11.23 14.83 -3.32
CA GLN A 292 11.54 13.88 -4.40
C GLN A 292 10.40 13.79 -5.43
N LYS A 293 9.13 13.76 -4.98
CA LYS A 293 7.97 13.79 -5.88
C LYS A 293 7.88 15.09 -6.67
N ALA A 294 8.00 16.24 -6.00
CA ALA A 294 7.96 17.54 -6.64
C ALA A 294 9.12 17.73 -7.65
N VAL A 295 10.33 17.28 -7.31
CA VAL A 295 11.50 17.27 -8.19
C VAL A 295 11.25 16.38 -9.40
N THR A 296 10.72 15.16 -9.21
CA THR A 296 10.41 14.24 -10.30
C THR A 296 9.32 14.80 -11.22
N GLU A 297 8.29 15.41 -10.65
CA GLU A 297 7.19 16.05 -11.38
C GLU A 297 7.69 17.27 -12.17
N ASN A 298 8.53 18.11 -11.56
CA ASN A 298 9.18 19.24 -12.23
C ASN A 298 10.09 18.77 -13.37
N GLN A 299 10.84 17.69 -13.18
CA GLN A 299 11.68 17.10 -14.22
C GLN A 299 10.84 16.63 -15.40
N ARG A 300 9.74 15.91 -15.14
CA ARG A 300 8.79 15.47 -16.18
C ARG A 300 8.15 16.65 -16.91
N ARG A 301 7.75 17.70 -16.18
CA ARG A 301 7.22 18.93 -16.79
C ARG A 301 8.25 19.57 -17.71
N LYS A 302 9.50 19.69 -17.28
CA LYS A 302 10.58 20.25 -18.08
C LYS A 302 10.86 19.42 -19.34
N GLU A 303 10.91 18.10 -19.23
CA GLU A 303 11.07 17.20 -20.39
C GLU A 303 9.90 17.32 -21.38
N LEU A 304 8.67 17.47 -20.88
CA LEU A 304 7.49 17.68 -21.71
C LEU A 304 7.54 19.04 -22.43
N GLU A 305 7.91 20.10 -21.71
CA GLU A 305 8.09 21.45 -22.26
C GLU A 305 9.19 21.47 -23.34
N GLU A 306 10.32 20.81 -23.12
CA GLU A 306 11.39 20.68 -24.12
C GLU A 306 10.94 19.89 -25.37
N LYS A 307 10.19 18.79 -25.18
CA LYS A 307 9.61 18.03 -26.30
C LYS A 307 8.62 18.89 -27.10
N GLN A 308 7.74 19.64 -26.43
CA GLN A 308 6.80 20.55 -27.09
C GLN A 308 7.53 21.64 -27.88
N LYS A 309 8.59 22.23 -27.31
CA LYS A 309 9.41 23.24 -27.98
C LYS A 309 10.09 22.69 -29.23
N ARG A 310 10.68 21.49 -29.16
CA ARG A 310 11.29 20.80 -30.32
C ARG A 310 10.26 20.51 -31.41
N ALA A 311 9.07 20.04 -31.02
CA ALA A 311 7.99 19.76 -31.98
C ALA A 311 7.51 21.04 -32.69
N LYS A 312 7.41 22.16 -31.97
CA LYS A 312 7.03 23.46 -32.56
C LYS A 312 8.08 23.96 -33.57
N LEU A 313 9.36 23.92 -33.20
CA LEU A 313 10.47 24.27 -34.09
C LEU A 313 10.52 23.39 -35.35
N ALA A 314 10.27 22.08 -35.20
CA ALA A 314 10.22 21.16 -36.33
C ALA A 314 9.05 21.47 -37.28
N LYS A 315 7.87 21.84 -36.74
CA LYS A 315 6.72 22.28 -37.55
C LYS A 315 7.01 23.58 -38.31
N GLU A 316 7.54 24.59 -37.64
CA GLU A 316 7.89 25.87 -38.28
C GLU A 316 8.95 25.68 -39.38
N LYS A 317 9.95 24.81 -39.14
CA LYS A 317 10.96 24.50 -40.17
C LYS A 317 10.35 23.77 -41.37
N ALA A 318 9.45 22.82 -41.14
CA ALA A 318 8.76 22.11 -42.21
C ALA A 318 7.81 23.01 -43.01
N GLU A 319 7.15 24.00 -42.37
CA GLU A 319 6.33 25.00 -43.05
C GLU A 319 7.18 25.93 -43.91
N LYS A 320 8.28 26.46 -43.37
CA LYS A 320 9.23 27.29 -44.15
C LYS A 320 9.79 26.53 -45.36
N GLU A 321 10.18 25.27 -45.19
CA GLU A 321 10.69 24.47 -46.30
C GLU A 321 9.60 24.20 -47.36
N LYS A 322 8.34 23.99 -46.95
CA LYS A 322 7.20 23.88 -47.87
C LYS A 322 6.95 25.18 -48.63
N GLU A 323 7.03 26.34 -47.96
CA GLU A 323 6.88 27.64 -48.61
C GLU A 323 8.02 27.93 -49.59
N GLU A 324 9.27 27.64 -49.22
CA GLU A 324 10.42 27.77 -50.12
C GLU A 324 10.30 26.85 -51.34
N ARG A 325 9.88 25.60 -51.16
CA ARG A 325 9.61 24.67 -52.27
C ARG A 325 8.49 25.17 -53.18
N LYS A 326 7.45 25.81 -52.63
CA LYS A 326 6.38 26.44 -53.42
C LYS A 326 6.91 27.65 -54.20
N LYS A 327 7.73 28.51 -53.59
CA LYS A 327 8.35 29.68 -54.25
C LYS A 327 9.29 29.27 -55.38
N ARG A 328 10.09 28.20 -55.20
CA ARG A 328 10.97 27.65 -56.26
C ARG A 328 10.23 27.01 -57.44
N ARG A 329 8.94 26.69 -57.28
CA ARG A 329 8.10 26.07 -58.33
C ARG A 329 7.30 27.09 -59.15
N GLN A 330 7.34 28.38 -58.81
CA GLN A 330 6.79 29.41 -59.68
C GLN A 330 7.82 29.71 -60.79
N PRO A 331 7.49 29.52 -62.08
CA PRO A 331 8.41 29.83 -63.16
C PRO A 331 8.67 31.34 -63.19
N ALA A 332 9.95 31.73 -63.33
CA ALA A 332 10.30 33.09 -63.74
C ALA A 332 9.53 33.38 -65.03
N GLY A 333 8.74 34.46 -65.02
CA GLY A 333 7.95 34.88 -66.17
C GLY A 333 8.82 34.86 -67.41
N VAL A 334 8.40 34.07 -68.40
CA VAL A 334 8.92 34.19 -69.76
C VAL A 334 8.33 35.50 -70.27
N ASP A 335 9.12 36.57 -70.23
CA ASP A 335 8.84 37.77 -71.02
C ASP A 335 8.88 37.35 -72.50
N LEU A 336 7.75 37.53 -73.17
CA LEU A 336 7.58 37.46 -74.63
C LEU A 336 7.15 38.83 -75.12
#